data_AF-A0A516Q086-F1
#
_entry.id   AF-A0A516Q086-F1
#
_cell.length_a   1.000
_cell.length_b   1.000
_cell.length_c   1.000
_cell.angle_alpha   90.00
_cell.angle_beta   90.00
_cell.angle_gamma   90.00
#
_symmetry.space_group_name_H-M   'P 1'
#
loop_
_entity.id
_entity.type
_entity.pdbx_description
1 polymer ?
#
loop_
_entity_poly.entity_id
_entity_poly.type
_entity_poly.pdbx_seq_one_letter_code
_entity_poly.pdbx_strand_id
1 'polypeptide(L)'
;MPRATLAGTRRRAGEIDQAVTDFVRAALRHGSGPIGVRGEYTRDYLVQLGFGDDDVMVIGCPSMFMYGPDLKIVKSADALADDARIALNISPYVRQLGPLSQRHAERYPNLIYLAQNDATLQLLITGRYPAKPTSATFRSGVPVTVDHPLIRQDRVRFFLDPTPWIEHLKSYRFSFGSRIHGNIAALLAGTPALVLAHDSRTRELADYHRIPARLITDRPEQIDAAELYASADWQPLNDGHAERWQIFRSFLRQHGLPTVYDDGQDRGAAFDARLSRTSFPPPVRTPLGATTEELFAMRAELAQLRQEVSETRRRLDADRDSRRRFGSELARRIRTGARISAVANARKLAGGARRRVMEPNGDPG
;
A
#
# COMPACT_ATOMS: atom_id res chain seq x y z
N MET A 1 -5.92 -8.68 -11.07
CA MET A 1 -5.76 -8.18 -12.46
C MET A 1 -4.45 -8.66 -13.04
N PRO A 2 -4.43 -9.23 -14.26
CA PRO A 2 -3.19 -9.43 -15.00
C PRO A 2 -2.51 -8.09 -15.16
N ARG A 3 -1.20 -8.06 -14.96
CA ARG A 3 -0.43 -6.86 -15.29
C ARG A 3 -0.39 -6.78 -16.80
N ALA A 4 -1.07 -5.79 -17.38
CA ALA A 4 -0.77 -5.41 -18.75
C ALA A 4 0.71 -5.01 -18.79
N THR A 5 1.42 -5.49 -19.81
CA THR A 5 2.76 -5.01 -20.14
C THR A 5 2.70 -3.51 -20.42
N LEU A 6 3.85 -2.84 -20.47
CA LEU A 6 3.91 -1.43 -20.94
C LEU A 6 3.31 -1.28 -22.36
N ALA A 7 3.25 -2.37 -23.13
CA ALA A 7 2.61 -2.46 -24.45
C ALA A 7 1.11 -2.83 -24.41
N GLY A 8 0.45 -2.81 -23.24
CA GLY A 8 -1.00 -3.02 -23.13
C GLY A 8 -1.50 -4.46 -23.33
N THR A 9 -0.61 -5.44 -23.56
CA THR A 9 -1.02 -6.81 -23.88
C THR A 9 -1.50 -7.55 -22.63
N ARG A 10 -2.75 -8.05 -22.64
CA ARG A 10 -3.37 -8.78 -21.51
C ARG A 10 -3.33 -10.29 -21.76
N ARG A 11 -2.60 -11.05 -20.93
CA ARG A 11 -2.71 -12.53 -20.93
C ARG A 11 -3.99 -12.95 -20.18
N ARG A 12 -4.84 -13.77 -20.81
CA ARG A 12 -6.13 -14.31 -20.32
C ARG A 12 -7.30 -13.30 -20.23
N ALA A 13 -7.68 -12.67 -21.34
CA ALA A 13 -8.76 -11.69 -21.39
C ALA A 13 -10.14 -12.26 -20.96
N GLY A 14 -10.61 -13.34 -21.60
CA GLY A 14 -12.01 -13.79 -21.48
C GLY A 14 -12.55 -14.07 -20.06
N GLU A 15 -11.88 -14.90 -19.25
CA GLU A 15 -12.35 -15.21 -17.88
C GLU A 15 -12.34 -13.99 -16.95
N ILE A 16 -11.40 -13.07 -17.19
CA ILE A 16 -11.18 -11.90 -16.36
C ILE A 16 -12.18 -10.80 -16.74
N ASP A 17 -12.50 -10.69 -18.02
CA ASP A 17 -13.50 -9.76 -18.54
C ASP A 17 -14.88 -10.06 -17.95
N GLN A 18 -15.28 -11.34 -17.87
CA GLN A 18 -16.54 -11.72 -17.23
C GLN A 18 -16.55 -11.37 -15.74
N ALA A 19 -15.51 -11.73 -14.99
CA ALA A 19 -15.42 -11.44 -13.57
C ALA A 19 -15.40 -9.93 -13.27
N VAL A 20 -14.73 -9.13 -14.10
CA VAL A 20 -14.73 -7.66 -14.00
C VAL A 20 -16.11 -7.12 -14.31
N THR A 21 -16.77 -7.60 -15.37
CA THR A 21 -18.11 -7.17 -15.76
C THR A 21 -19.12 -7.43 -14.63
N ASP A 22 -19.10 -8.63 -14.04
CA ASP A 22 -20.01 -8.98 -12.94
C ASP A 22 -19.75 -8.13 -11.70
N PHE A 23 -18.49 -7.87 -11.37
CA PHE A 23 -18.12 -7.00 -10.27
C PHE A 23 -18.59 -5.56 -10.48
N VAL A 24 -18.32 -4.96 -11.64
CA VAL A 24 -18.68 -3.57 -11.93
C VAL A 24 -20.20 -3.40 -11.99
N ARG A 25 -20.93 -4.32 -12.64
CA ARG A 25 -22.40 -4.32 -12.62
C ARG A 25 -22.96 -4.42 -11.20
N ALA A 26 -22.36 -5.25 -10.35
CA ALA A 26 -22.77 -5.34 -8.94
C ALA A 26 -22.48 -4.03 -8.19
N ALA A 27 -21.31 -3.43 -8.38
CA ALA A 27 -20.95 -2.16 -7.78
C ALA A 27 -21.92 -1.03 -8.18
N LEU A 28 -22.23 -0.91 -9.48
CA LEU A 28 -23.15 0.11 -10.01
C LEU A 28 -24.59 -0.11 -9.54
N ARG A 29 -25.06 -1.36 -9.49
CA ARG A 29 -26.41 -1.68 -9.01
C ARG A 29 -26.63 -1.32 -7.53
N HIS A 30 -25.58 -1.39 -6.72
CA HIS A 30 -25.66 -1.15 -5.27
C HIS A 30 -25.05 0.19 -4.83
N GLY A 31 -24.38 0.91 -5.74
CA GLY A 31 -23.80 2.22 -5.52
C GLY A 31 -24.75 3.36 -5.88
N SER A 32 -24.41 4.57 -5.44
CA SER A 32 -25.16 5.81 -5.71
C SER A 32 -24.59 6.63 -6.87
N GLY A 33 -23.51 6.17 -7.51
CA GLY A 33 -22.81 6.91 -8.58
C GLY A 33 -21.80 6.05 -9.34
N PRO A 34 -20.95 6.67 -10.18
CA PRO A 34 -20.00 5.97 -11.04
C PRO A 34 -18.92 5.22 -10.24
N ILE A 35 -18.28 4.24 -10.88
CA ILE A 35 -17.08 3.62 -10.34
C ILE A 35 -15.85 4.51 -10.58
N GLY A 36 -15.13 4.82 -9.50
CA GLY A 36 -13.89 5.58 -9.57
C GLY A 36 -12.73 4.72 -10.08
N VAL A 37 -12.06 5.15 -11.15
CA VAL A 37 -10.89 4.49 -11.72
C VAL A 37 -9.64 5.37 -11.70
N ARG A 38 -8.48 4.73 -11.80
CA ARG A 38 -7.18 5.39 -11.56
C ARG A 38 -6.63 6.19 -12.74
N GLY A 39 -7.19 6.05 -13.94
CA GLY A 39 -6.70 6.68 -15.16
C GLY A 39 -7.52 6.26 -16.39
N GLU A 40 -7.22 6.91 -17.52
CA GLU A 40 -7.93 6.70 -18.80
C GLU A 40 -7.79 5.26 -19.31
N TYR A 41 -6.61 4.65 -19.20
CA TYR A 41 -6.41 3.27 -19.67
C TYR A 41 -7.36 2.27 -18.99
N THR A 42 -7.65 2.46 -17.70
CA THR A 42 -8.62 1.65 -16.95
C THR A 42 -10.06 2.00 -17.32
N ARG A 43 -10.36 3.28 -17.60
CA ARG A 43 -11.66 3.70 -18.13
C ARG A 43 -11.93 3.06 -19.49
N ASP A 44 -11.00 3.18 -20.43
CA ASP A 44 -11.10 2.60 -21.78
C ASP A 44 -11.34 1.09 -21.74
N TYR A 45 -10.73 0.39 -20.77
CA TYR A 45 -11.01 -1.02 -20.54
C TYR A 45 -12.48 -1.28 -20.19
N LEU A 46 -13.05 -0.51 -19.25
CA LEU A 46 -14.44 -0.69 -18.86
C LEU A 46 -15.40 -0.29 -19.99
N VAL A 47 -15.07 0.74 -20.76
CA VAL A 47 -15.82 1.12 -21.97
C VAL A 47 -15.85 -0.03 -22.99
N GLN A 48 -14.73 -0.72 -23.21
CA GLN A 48 -14.68 -1.91 -24.07
C GLN A 48 -15.54 -3.08 -23.57
N LEU A 49 -15.83 -3.14 -22.27
CA LEU A 49 -16.73 -4.14 -21.67
C LEU A 49 -18.22 -3.72 -21.70
N GLY A 50 -18.52 -2.52 -22.23
CA GLY A 50 -19.88 -2.02 -22.38
C GLY A 50 -20.38 -1.12 -21.26
N PHE A 51 -19.50 -0.57 -20.41
CA PHE A 51 -19.86 0.46 -19.42
C PHE A 51 -19.78 1.86 -20.05
N GLY A 52 -20.77 2.71 -19.78
CA GLY A 52 -20.86 4.06 -20.34
C GLY A 52 -20.05 5.11 -19.57
N ASP A 53 -20.06 6.35 -20.08
CA ASP A 53 -19.40 7.48 -19.41
C ASP A 53 -20.03 7.83 -18.06
N ASP A 54 -21.33 7.60 -17.90
CA ASP A 54 -22.03 7.79 -16.62
C ASP A 54 -21.71 6.70 -15.58
N ASP A 55 -21.15 5.56 -16.03
CA ASP A 55 -20.79 4.44 -15.16
C ASP A 55 -19.38 4.57 -14.58
N VAL A 56 -18.49 5.34 -15.20
CA VAL A 56 -17.04 5.33 -14.91
C VAL A 56 -16.47 6.73 -14.82
N MET A 57 -15.82 7.05 -13.71
CA MET A 57 -15.17 8.35 -13.48
C MET A 57 -13.68 8.19 -13.18
N VAL A 58 -12.83 8.92 -13.90
CA VAL A 58 -11.38 8.91 -13.65
C VAL A 58 -11.04 9.84 -12.49
N ILE A 59 -10.59 9.27 -11.37
CA ILE A 59 -10.31 9.99 -10.11
C ILE A 59 -8.83 9.91 -9.67
N GLY A 60 -8.02 9.11 -10.36
CA GLY A 60 -6.62 8.89 -9.98
C GLY A 60 -6.46 8.09 -8.68
N CYS A 61 -5.34 8.31 -7.99
CA CYS A 61 -5.10 7.81 -6.64
C CYS A 61 -5.61 8.82 -5.59
N PRO A 62 -6.60 8.46 -4.74
CA PRO A 62 -7.12 9.33 -3.69
C PRO A 62 -6.08 9.83 -2.68
N SER A 63 -4.99 9.07 -2.46
CA SER A 63 -3.95 9.46 -1.50
C SER A 63 -3.30 10.79 -1.83
N MET A 64 -3.26 11.22 -3.10
CA MET A 64 -2.74 12.54 -3.48
C MET A 64 -3.52 13.69 -2.86
N PHE A 65 -4.79 13.48 -2.48
CA PHE A 65 -5.71 14.52 -2.03
C PHE A 65 -5.81 14.64 -0.51
N MET A 66 -4.95 13.91 0.24
CA MET A 66 -4.98 13.83 1.70
C MET A 66 -4.98 15.21 2.38
N TYR A 67 -4.17 16.16 1.87
CA TYR A 67 -4.03 17.51 2.41
C TYR A 67 -4.74 18.58 1.58
N GLY A 68 -5.74 18.19 0.77
CA GLY A 68 -6.57 19.15 0.07
C GLY A 68 -5.98 19.62 -1.27
N PRO A 69 -6.42 20.80 -1.75
CA PRO A 69 -6.06 21.32 -3.07
C PRO A 69 -4.69 22.01 -3.13
N ASP A 70 -4.01 22.20 -1.99
CA ASP A 70 -2.87 23.12 -1.87
C ASP A 70 -1.49 22.41 -1.94
N LEU A 71 -1.41 21.27 -2.63
CA LEU A 71 -0.14 20.57 -2.82
C LEU A 71 0.79 21.37 -3.74
N LYS A 72 2.01 21.63 -3.27
CA LYS A 72 3.04 22.29 -4.06
C LYS A 72 4.41 21.65 -3.83
N ILE A 73 5.04 21.26 -4.93
CA ILE A 73 6.38 20.65 -4.95
C ILE A 73 7.35 21.62 -5.58
N VAL A 74 8.35 22.03 -4.82
CA VAL A 74 9.37 22.99 -5.27
C VAL A 74 10.76 22.39 -5.02
N LYS A 75 11.65 22.56 -6.00
CA LYS A 75 13.06 22.26 -5.81
C LYS A 75 13.65 23.26 -4.82
N SER A 76 14.29 22.79 -3.75
CA SER A 76 15.02 23.67 -2.83
C SER A 76 16.43 24.04 -3.31
N ALA A 77 16.92 23.46 -4.40
CA ALA A 77 18.17 23.75 -5.11
C ALA A 77 18.18 23.06 -6.48
N ASP A 78 19.05 23.47 -7.39
CA ASP A 78 19.06 22.96 -8.78
C ASP A 78 19.63 21.55 -8.93
N ALA A 79 20.54 21.15 -8.03
CA ALA A 79 21.20 19.84 -8.03
C ALA A 79 21.09 19.13 -6.66
N LEU A 80 21.28 17.81 -6.67
CA LEU A 80 21.49 17.03 -5.45
C LEU A 80 22.97 17.04 -5.08
N ALA A 81 23.27 17.34 -3.83
CA ALA A 81 24.57 17.07 -3.24
C ALA A 81 24.77 15.56 -3.06
N ASP A 82 26.02 15.09 -3.06
CA ASP A 82 26.34 13.66 -2.89
C ASP A 82 25.88 13.13 -1.52
N ASP A 83 25.89 13.97 -0.49
CA ASP A 83 25.42 13.65 0.85
C ASP A 83 23.93 13.95 1.07
N ALA A 84 23.18 14.28 0.02
CA ALA A 84 21.74 14.53 0.14
C ALA A 84 21.00 13.30 0.70
N ARG A 85 20.01 13.54 1.56
CA ARG A 85 19.10 12.49 2.04
C ARG A 85 18.14 12.11 0.91
N ILE A 86 18.35 10.92 0.34
CA ILE A 86 17.57 10.40 -0.79
C ILE A 86 16.74 9.18 -0.33
N ALA A 87 15.45 9.17 -0.67
CA ALA A 87 14.56 8.07 -0.36
C ALA A 87 14.37 7.19 -1.60
N LEU A 88 14.89 5.96 -1.56
CA LEU A 88 14.69 4.96 -2.59
C LEU A 88 13.49 4.08 -2.25
N ASN A 89 12.65 3.75 -3.23
CA ASN A 89 11.58 2.77 -3.07
C ASN A 89 11.58 1.70 -4.17
N ILE A 90 11.47 0.42 -3.79
CA ILE A 90 11.74 -0.70 -4.70
C ILE A 90 10.59 -1.70 -4.72
N SER A 91 10.30 -2.21 -5.90
CA SER A 91 9.53 -3.43 -6.14
C SER A 91 10.53 -4.58 -6.33
N PRO A 92 10.79 -5.43 -5.32
CA PRO A 92 11.88 -6.41 -5.38
C PRO A 92 11.74 -7.45 -6.51
N TYR A 93 10.54 -7.60 -7.09
CA TYR A 93 10.32 -8.46 -8.25
C TYR A 93 10.78 -7.83 -9.58
N VAL A 94 11.13 -6.53 -9.61
CA VAL A 94 11.66 -5.82 -10.79
C VAL A 94 13.18 -5.94 -10.76
N ARG A 95 13.73 -6.80 -11.61
CA ARG A 95 15.15 -7.22 -11.55
C ARG A 95 16.12 -6.06 -11.82
N GLN A 96 15.74 -5.14 -12.69
CA GLN A 96 16.52 -3.95 -13.03
C GLN A 96 16.84 -3.06 -11.81
N LEU A 97 16.04 -3.16 -10.75
CA LEU A 97 16.26 -2.38 -9.53
C LEU A 97 17.41 -2.90 -8.68
N GLY A 98 17.92 -4.11 -8.91
CA GLY A 98 19.02 -4.65 -8.11
C GLY A 98 20.37 -3.99 -8.40
N PRO A 99 20.85 -3.96 -9.66
CA PRO A 99 22.06 -3.20 -10.01
C PRO A 99 21.90 -1.71 -9.70
N LEU A 100 20.70 -1.16 -9.92
CA LEU A 100 20.39 0.23 -9.55
C LEU A 100 20.59 0.45 -8.05
N SER A 101 19.99 -0.37 -7.18
CA SER A 101 20.06 -0.18 -5.74
C SER A 101 21.46 -0.36 -5.17
N GLN A 102 22.27 -1.26 -5.74
CA GLN A 102 23.67 -1.46 -5.32
C GLN A 102 24.51 -0.21 -5.61
N ARG A 103 24.54 0.25 -6.86
CA ARG A 103 25.31 1.44 -7.25
C ARG A 103 24.88 2.68 -6.47
N HIS A 104 23.57 2.87 -6.26
CA HIS A 104 23.08 4.02 -5.51
C HIS A 104 23.41 3.94 -4.02
N ALA A 105 23.48 2.73 -3.44
CA ALA A 105 23.92 2.56 -2.06
C ALA A 105 25.40 2.93 -1.89
N GLU A 106 26.23 2.65 -2.89
CA GLU A 106 27.65 3.01 -2.92
C GLU A 106 27.86 4.52 -3.15
N ARG A 107 27.16 5.10 -4.12
CA ARG A 107 27.32 6.51 -4.50
C ARG A 107 26.77 7.50 -3.49
N TYR A 108 25.60 7.21 -2.90
CA TYR A 108 24.88 8.15 -2.03
C TYR A 108 24.92 7.66 -0.59
N PRO A 109 25.83 8.13 0.29
CA PRO A 109 25.99 7.61 1.64
C PRO A 109 24.72 7.75 2.49
N ASN A 110 23.93 8.80 2.26
CA ASN A 110 22.72 9.11 3.03
C ASN A 110 21.41 8.59 2.39
N LEU A 111 21.51 7.75 1.35
CA LEU A 111 20.33 7.12 0.75
C LEU A 111 19.73 6.07 1.68
N ILE A 112 18.40 6.10 1.84
CA ILE A 112 17.63 5.14 2.63
C ILE A 112 16.59 4.45 1.73
N TYR A 113 16.51 3.13 1.81
CA TYR A 113 15.44 2.36 1.18
C TYR A 113 14.20 2.31 2.08
N LEU A 114 13.09 2.88 1.61
CA LEU A 114 11.78 2.81 2.26
C LEU A 114 11.00 1.60 1.73
N ALA A 115 11.02 0.53 2.52
CA ALA A 115 10.41 -0.75 2.23
C ALA A 115 8.88 -0.69 2.38
N GLN A 116 8.16 -1.39 1.48
CA GLN A 116 6.70 -1.29 1.34
C GLN A 116 6.05 -2.65 0.98
N ASN A 117 6.66 -3.76 1.37
CA ASN A 117 6.00 -5.06 1.28
C ASN A 117 6.32 -5.94 2.49
N ASP A 118 5.43 -6.90 2.72
CA ASP A 118 5.49 -7.81 3.85
C ASP A 118 6.73 -8.71 3.81
N ALA A 119 7.23 -9.03 2.62
CA ALA A 119 8.43 -9.87 2.46
C ALA A 119 9.71 -9.16 2.94
N THR A 120 9.84 -7.85 2.66
CA THR A 120 10.92 -7.02 3.19
C THR A 120 10.70 -6.74 4.67
N LEU A 121 9.47 -6.50 5.13
CA LEU A 121 9.19 -6.40 6.57
C LEU A 121 9.61 -7.68 7.31
N GLN A 122 9.28 -8.86 6.77
CA GLN A 122 9.72 -10.14 7.32
C GLN A 122 11.25 -10.24 7.38
N LEU A 123 11.96 -9.76 6.36
CA LEU A 123 13.42 -9.68 6.39
C LEU A 123 13.93 -8.75 7.49
N LEU A 124 13.31 -7.59 7.70
CA LEU A 124 13.68 -6.65 8.76
C LEU A 124 13.39 -7.19 10.16
N ILE A 125 12.37 -8.02 10.34
CA ILE A 125 12.04 -8.61 11.64
C ILE A 125 12.86 -9.88 11.91
N THR A 126 13.04 -10.74 10.90
CA THR A 126 13.55 -12.11 11.08
C THR A 126 14.96 -12.32 10.55
N GLY A 127 15.53 -11.34 9.85
CA GLY A 127 16.78 -11.50 9.11
C GLY A 127 16.68 -12.37 7.86
N ARG A 128 15.48 -12.84 7.49
CA ARG A 128 15.27 -13.75 6.37
C ARG A 128 14.14 -13.31 5.45
N TYR A 129 14.45 -13.18 4.17
CA TYR A 129 13.45 -12.94 3.12
C TYR A 129 12.75 -14.25 2.70
N PRO A 130 11.43 -14.25 2.43
CA PRO A 130 10.66 -15.49 2.21
C PRO A 130 10.88 -16.19 0.85
N ALA A 131 11.64 -15.58 -0.07
CA ALA A 131 11.96 -16.22 -1.34
C ALA A 131 13.18 -17.17 -1.24
N LYS A 132 13.23 -18.19 -2.10
CA LYS A 132 14.37 -19.10 -2.18
C LYS A 132 15.61 -18.38 -2.75
N PRO A 133 16.84 -18.72 -2.31
CA PRO A 133 18.08 -18.18 -2.89
C PRO A 133 18.21 -18.42 -4.41
N THR A 134 17.59 -19.49 -4.92
CA THR A 134 17.52 -19.81 -6.35
C THR A 134 16.45 -19.03 -7.12
N SER A 135 15.75 -18.09 -6.49
CA SER A 135 14.77 -17.25 -7.19
C SER A 135 15.46 -16.16 -8.00
N ALA A 136 14.79 -15.71 -9.07
CA ALA A 136 15.32 -14.64 -9.89
C ALA A 136 15.43 -13.28 -9.16
N THR A 137 14.63 -13.08 -8.11
CA THR A 137 14.72 -11.93 -7.21
C THR A 137 16.05 -11.91 -6.45
N PHE A 138 16.50 -13.05 -5.92
CA PHE A 138 17.81 -13.12 -5.28
C PHE A 138 18.94 -12.84 -6.26
N ARG A 139 18.91 -13.49 -7.44
CA ARG A 139 19.94 -13.33 -8.47
C ARG A 139 20.04 -11.93 -9.07
N SER A 140 18.97 -11.13 -9.01
CA SER A 140 19.01 -9.76 -9.55
C SER A 140 19.73 -8.79 -8.62
N GLY A 141 20.08 -9.17 -7.39
CA GLY A 141 20.82 -8.31 -6.48
C GLY A 141 20.00 -7.18 -5.85
N VAL A 142 18.67 -7.30 -5.82
CA VAL A 142 17.79 -6.38 -5.06
C VAL A 142 18.02 -6.54 -3.55
N PRO A 143 17.65 -5.55 -2.70
CA PRO A 143 17.87 -5.60 -1.25
C PRO A 143 16.93 -6.60 -0.57
N VAL A 144 17.25 -7.88 -0.70
CA VAL A 144 16.52 -9.01 -0.11
C VAL A 144 17.42 -9.95 0.70
N THR A 145 18.70 -9.61 0.84
CA THR A 145 19.70 -10.36 1.61
C THR A 145 20.48 -9.42 2.53
N VAL A 146 21.01 -9.96 3.63
CA VAL A 146 21.90 -9.23 4.54
C VAL A 146 23.20 -8.79 3.87
N ASP A 147 23.57 -9.40 2.74
CA ASP A 147 24.72 -9.02 1.93
C ASP A 147 24.46 -7.80 1.06
N HIS A 148 23.24 -7.27 0.97
CA HIS A 148 23.02 -6.03 0.25
C HIS A 148 23.48 -4.83 1.12
N PRO A 149 24.25 -3.85 0.59
CA PRO A 149 24.78 -2.73 1.37
C PRO A 149 23.72 -1.99 2.19
N LEU A 150 22.57 -1.67 1.58
CA LEU A 150 21.47 -1.00 2.27
C LEU A 150 20.94 -1.77 3.49
N ILE A 151 20.94 -3.10 3.44
CA ILE A 151 20.50 -3.91 4.59
C ILE A 151 21.62 -4.02 5.62
N ARG A 152 22.84 -4.30 5.16
CA ARG A 152 24.00 -4.48 6.05
C ARG A 152 24.32 -3.23 6.88
N GLN A 153 24.13 -2.06 6.29
CA GLN A 153 24.47 -0.77 6.88
C GLN A 153 23.28 -0.12 7.61
N ASP A 154 22.22 -0.86 7.90
CA ASP A 154 20.98 -0.34 8.49
C ASP A 154 20.37 0.87 7.76
N ARG A 155 20.35 0.82 6.43
CA ARG A 155 19.81 1.87 5.55
C ARG A 155 18.46 1.46 4.93
N VAL A 156 17.67 0.68 5.67
CA VAL A 156 16.30 0.31 5.31
C VAL A 156 15.35 0.70 6.43
N ARG A 157 14.22 1.31 6.09
CA ARG A 157 13.13 1.63 7.03
C ARG A 157 11.82 1.09 6.51
N PHE A 158 10.98 0.57 7.41
CA PHE A 158 9.60 0.21 7.13
C PHE A 158 8.70 0.88 8.16
N PHE A 159 7.70 1.64 7.71
CA PHE A 159 6.72 2.30 8.57
C PHE A 159 5.42 1.51 8.57
N LEU A 160 4.85 1.31 9.75
CA LEU A 160 3.56 0.62 9.92
C LEU A 160 2.36 1.55 9.68
N ASP A 161 2.58 2.87 9.74
CA ASP A 161 1.57 3.90 9.54
C ASP A 161 2.08 4.97 8.54
N PRO A 162 1.24 5.49 7.64
CA PRO A 162 1.63 6.53 6.69
C PRO A 162 2.02 7.85 7.36
N THR A 163 1.50 8.18 8.55
CA THR A 163 1.76 9.45 9.24
C THR A 163 3.25 9.64 9.57
N PRO A 164 3.90 8.76 10.37
CA PRO A 164 5.33 8.87 10.64
C PRO A 164 6.18 8.67 9.38
N TRP A 165 5.66 7.97 8.36
CA TRP A 165 6.35 7.80 7.09
C TRP A 165 6.46 9.11 6.31
N ILE A 166 5.34 9.81 6.13
CA ILE A 166 5.28 11.12 5.46
C ILE A 166 6.10 12.14 6.26
N GLU A 167 5.98 12.15 7.59
CA GLU A 167 6.75 13.05 8.45
C GLU A 167 8.27 12.85 8.26
N HIS A 168 8.72 11.59 8.28
CA HIS A 168 10.13 11.26 8.07
C HIS A 168 10.65 11.77 6.72
N LEU A 169 9.82 11.71 5.68
CA LEU A 169 10.14 12.15 4.32
C LEU A 169 10.29 13.66 4.16
N LYS A 170 9.77 14.50 5.07
CA LYS A 170 9.91 15.98 5.00
C LYS A 170 11.36 16.44 5.02
N SER A 171 12.23 15.66 5.66
CA SER A 171 13.66 15.94 5.79
C SER A 171 14.51 15.42 4.62
N TYR A 172 13.88 14.86 3.58
CA TYR A 172 14.55 14.32 2.42
C TYR A 172 14.61 15.35 1.29
N ARG A 173 15.63 15.20 0.45
CA ARG A 173 15.85 16.11 -0.68
C ARG A 173 15.17 15.63 -1.96
N PHE A 174 15.02 14.31 -2.08
CA PHE A 174 14.42 13.65 -3.24
C PHE A 174 13.96 12.23 -2.88
N SER A 175 12.86 11.78 -3.50
CA SER A 175 12.48 10.37 -3.51
C SER A 175 12.35 9.85 -4.94
N PHE A 176 12.79 8.61 -5.17
CA PHE A 176 12.54 7.98 -6.46
C PHE A 176 12.41 6.47 -6.32
N GLY A 177 11.75 5.87 -7.30
CA GLY A 177 11.65 4.42 -7.38
C GLY A 177 10.37 3.91 -7.99
N SER A 178 10.19 2.59 -7.94
CA SER A 178 9.12 1.90 -8.68
C SER A 178 7.79 1.77 -7.95
N ARG A 179 7.71 2.23 -6.70
CA ARG A 179 6.49 2.16 -5.89
C ARG A 179 5.79 3.50 -5.95
N ILE A 180 4.61 3.53 -6.58
CA ILE A 180 3.82 4.76 -6.71
C ILE A 180 3.56 5.41 -5.34
N HIS A 181 3.12 4.65 -4.32
CA HIS A 181 2.87 5.21 -2.99
C HIS A 181 4.14 5.63 -2.25
N GLY A 182 5.30 5.08 -2.60
CA GLY A 182 6.57 5.58 -2.08
C GLY A 182 6.86 7.00 -2.51
N ASN A 183 6.58 7.29 -3.78
CA ASN A 183 6.75 8.64 -4.32
C ASN A 183 5.59 9.56 -3.90
N ILE A 184 4.34 9.06 -3.82
CA ILE A 184 3.20 9.85 -3.32
C ILE A 184 3.43 10.29 -1.86
N ALA A 185 3.90 9.40 -0.98
CA ALA A 185 4.21 9.77 0.40
C ALA A 185 5.27 10.88 0.48
N ALA A 186 6.26 10.86 -0.42
CA ALA A 186 7.26 11.93 -0.50
C ALA A 186 6.66 13.25 -1.00
N LEU A 187 5.80 13.21 -2.02
CA LEU A 187 5.11 14.40 -2.52
C LEU A 187 4.20 15.00 -1.43
N LEU A 188 3.45 14.18 -0.70
CA LEU A 188 2.64 14.64 0.45
C LEU A 188 3.50 15.26 1.56
N ALA A 189 4.76 14.86 1.69
CA ALA A 189 5.73 15.47 2.60
C ALA A 189 6.34 16.78 2.08
N GLY A 190 5.97 17.23 0.87
CA GLY A 190 6.61 18.37 0.18
C GLY A 190 7.94 18.02 -0.49
N THR A 191 8.35 16.75 -0.47
CA THR A 191 9.62 16.28 -1.02
C THR A 191 9.47 15.93 -2.51
N PRO A 192 10.30 16.51 -3.40
CA PRO A 192 10.27 16.17 -4.82
C PRO A 192 10.43 14.67 -5.05
N ALA A 193 9.61 14.10 -5.94
CA ALA A 193 9.65 12.66 -6.21
C ALA A 193 9.47 12.29 -7.68
N LEU A 194 10.10 11.20 -8.11
CA LEU A 194 10.01 10.67 -9.48
C LEU A 194 9.71 9.17 -9.50
N VAL A 195 8.76 8.80 -10.36
CA VAL A 195 8.32 7.41 -10.51
C VAL A 195 9.16 6.69 -11.58
N LEU A 196 9.76 5.56 -11.21
CA LEU A 196 10.36 4.62 -12.15
C LEU A 196 9.32 3.57 -12.55
N ALA A 197 8.61 3.81 -13.64
CA ALA A 197 7.50 2.96 -14.08
C ALA A 197 8.02 1.67 -14.76
N HIS A 198 7.62 0.52 -14.22
CA HIS A 198 7.87 -0.83 -14.80
C HIS A 198 6.59 -1.52 -15.27
N ASP A 199 5.41 -0.95 -15.00
CA ASP A 199 4.12 -1.47 -15.44
C ASP A 199 3.15 -0.34 -15.79
N SER A 200 2.13 -0.66 -16.60
CA SER A 200 1.14 0.31 -17.05
C SER A 200 0.32 0.90 -15.91
N ARG A 201 0.09 0.15 -14.82
CA ARG A 201 -0.70 0.62 -13.66
C ARG A 201 -0.01 1.79 -12.96
N THR A 202 1.30 1.66 -12.78
CA THR A 202 2.15 2.66 -12.15
C THR A 202 2.29 3.87 -13.06
N ARG A 203 2.48 3.63 -14.37
CA ARG A 203 2.57 4.67 -15.38
C ARG A 203 1.28 5.49 -15.48
N GLU A 204 0.13 4.83 -15.58
CA GLU A 204 -1.19 5.44 -15.68
C GLU A 204 -1.49 6.39 -14.51
N LEU A 205 -1.17 5.99 -13.28
CA LEU A 205 -1.31 6.86 -12.10
C LEU A 205 -0.38 8.08 -12.15
N ALA A 206 0.86 7.88 -12.57
CA ALA A 206 1.81 8.97 -12.72
C ALA A 206 1.37 9.95 -13.81
N ASP A 207 0.85 9.45 -14.93
CA ASP A 207 0.35 10.26 -16.04
C ASP A 207 -0.88 11.09 -15.62
N TYR A 208 -1.87 10.49 -14.95
CA TYR A 208 -3.06 11.20 -14.47
C TYR A 208 -2.68 12.34 -13.52
N HIS A 209 -1.82 12.05 -12.53
CA HIS A 209 -1.40 13.05 -11.54
C HIS A 209 -0.26 13.97 -12.02
N ARG A 210 0.20 13.78 -13.27
CA ARG A 210 1.34 14.50 -13.85
C ARG A 210 2.62 14.41 -13.01
N ILE A 211 2.78 13.32 -12.27
CA ILE A 211 4.00 13.02 -11.49
C ILE A 211 5.12 12.70 -12.49
N PRO A 212 6.31 13.31 -12.37
CA PRO A 212 7.45 12.97 -13.20
C PRO A 212 7.72 11.47 -13.18
N ALA A 213 7.87 10.89 -14.37
CA ALA A 213 8.08 9.46 -14.51
C ALA A 213 9.05 9.12 -15.65
N ARG A 214 9.85 8.08 -15.41
CA ARG A 214 10.72 7.44 -16.41
C ARG A 214 10.40 5.95 -16.47
N LEU A 215 10.51 5.35 -17.65
CA LEU A 215 10.40 3.90 -17.76
C LEU A 215 11.66 3.25 -17.20
N ILE A 216 11.48 2.16 -16.46
CA ILE A 216 12.60 1.27 -16.13
C ILE A 216 12.94 0.53 -17.42
N THR A 217 14.01 0.98 -18.08
CA THR A 217 14.58 0.32 -19.25
C THR A 217 15.49 -0.83 -18.81
N ASP A 218 15.95 -1.63 -19.76
CA ASP A 218 16.97 -2.67 -19.52
C ASP A 218 18.38 -2.10 -19.30
N ARG A 219 18.50 -0.77 -19.20
CA ARG A 219 19.74 -0.04 -18.93
C ARG A 219 19.70 0.68 -17.58
N PRO A 220 19.55 -0.05 -16.45
CA PRO A 220 19.48 0.56 -15.13
C PRO A 220 20.76 1.33 -14.75
N GLU A 221 21.88 1.12 -15.44
CA GLU A 221 23.13 1.87 -15.32
C GLU A 221 23.02 3.33 -15.72
N GLN A 222 22.07 3.67 -16.60
CA GLN A 222 21.84 5.04 -17.07
C GLN A 222 20.89 5.84 -16.15
N ILE A 223 20.41 5.23 -15.07
CA ILE A 223 19.53 5.89 -14.12
C ILE A 223 20.38 6.31 -12.92
N ASP A 224 20.38 7.60 -12.62
CA ASP A 224 21.05 8.20 -11.47
C ASP A 224 20.14 9.22 -10.78
N ALA A 225 20.14 9.23 -9.44
CA ALA A 225 19.27 10.09 -8.65
C ALA A 225 19.48 11.60 -8.91
N ALA A 226 20.73 12.05 -9.09
CA ALA A 226 21.03 13.46 -9.35
C ALA A 226 20.52 13.90 -10.73
N GLU A 227 20.70 13.07 -11.76
CA GLU A 227 20.19 13.34 -13.12
C GLU A 227 18.66 13.33 -13.18
N LEU A 228 18.03 12.37 -12.49
CA LEU A 228 16.57 12.32 -12.36
C LEU A 228 16.03 13.59 -11.68
N TYR A 229 16.67 14.01 -10.59
CA TYR A 229 16.28 15.21 -9.86
C TYR A 229 16.46 16.48 -10.70
N ALA A 230 17.60 16.62 -11.37
CA ALA A 230 17.92 17.78 -12.19
C ALA A 230 16.95 17.91 -13.38
N SER A 231 16.64 16.80 -14.06
CA SER A 231 15.80 16.79 -15.27
C SER A 231 14.29 16.74 -15.02
N ALA A 232 13.84 16.45 -13.79
CA ALA A 232 12.41 16.39 -13.47
C ALA A 232 11.78 17.78 -13.35
N ASP A 233 10.54 17.88 -13.83
CA ASP A 233 9.69 19.06 -13.75
C ASP A 233 8.36 18.70 -13.06
N TRP A 234 8.11 19.32 -11.91
CA TRP A 234 6.89 19.14 -11.12
C TRP A 234 5.83 20.22 -11.39
N GLN A 235 6.11 21.19 -12.25
CA GLN A 235 5.15 22.26 -12.55
C GLN A 235 3.81 21.71 -13.07
N PRO A 236 3.76 20.72 -14.00
CA PRO A 236 2.49 20.13 -14.44
C PRO A 236 1.71 19.41 -13.33
N LEU A 237 2.41 18.87 -12.32
CA LEU A 237 1.77 18.31 -11.13
C LEU A 237 1.13 19.43 -10.31
N ASN A 238 1.88 20.48 -10.02
CA ASN A 238 1.42 21.62 -9.22
C ASN A 238 0.21 22.30 -9.87
N ASP A 239 0.29 22.63 -11.16
CA ASP A 239 -0.72 23.38 -11.89
C ASP A 239 -2.08 22.67 -11.92
N GLY A 240 -2.07 21.35 -12.11
CA GLY A 240 -3.30 20.57 -12.23
C GLY A 240 -3.82 19.95 -10.93
N HIS A 241 -3.12 20.11 -9.79
CA HIS A 241 -3.47 19.39 -8.57
C HIS A 241 -4.84 19.83 -8.02
N ALA A 242 -5.09 21.14 -7.96
CA ALA A 242 -6.35 21.69 -7.48
C ALA A 242 -7.55 21.22 -8.34
N GLU A 243 -7.39 21.16 -9.66
CA GLU A 243 -8.43 20.65 -10.56
C GLU A 243 -8.72 19.16 -10.29
N ARG A 244 -7.68 18.32 -10.23
CA ARG A 244 -7.84 16.89 -9.91
C ARG A 244 -8.45 16.67 -8.52
N TRP A 245 -8.14 17.53 -7.56
CA TRP A 245 -8.77 17.52 -6.25
C TRP A 245 -10.28 17.81 -6.34
N GLN A 246 -10.70 18.77 -7.17
CA GLN A 246 -12.13 19.03 -7.40
C GLN A 246 -12.83 17.87 -8.08
N ILE A 247 -12.17 17.19 -9.04
CA ILE A 247 -12.71 15.97 -9.66
C ILE A 247 -12.98 14.92 -8.57
N PHE A 248 -12.01 14.64 -7.70
CA PHE A 248 -12.21 13.69 -6.60
C PHE A 248 -13.27 14.13 -5.59
N ARG A 249 -13.33 15.43 -5.25
CA ARG A 249 -14.39 15.96 -4.39
C ARG A 249 -15.77 15.80 -5.03
N SER A 250 -15.91 16.06 -6.33
CA SER A 250 -17.17 15.91 -7.05
C SER A 250 -17.61 14.45 -7.10
N PHE A 251 -16.67 13.52 -7.29
CA PHE A 251 -16.91 12.08 -7.16
C PHE A 251 -17.48 11.74 -5.77
N LEU A 252 -16.85 12.19 -4.69
CA LEU A 252 -17.36 11.94 -3.33
C LEU A 252 -18.78 12.51 -3.13
N ARG A 253 -19.05 13.71 -3.64
CA ARG A 253 -20.39 14.34 -3.56
C ARG A 253 -21.46 13.59 -4.35
N GLN A 254 -21.14 13.06 -5.54
CA GLN A 254 -22.06 12.21 -6.30
C GLN A 254 -22.46 10.95 -5.52
N HIS A 255 -21.53 10.43 -4.71
CA HIS A 255 -21.81 9.30 -3.81
C HIS A 255 -22.49 9.70 -2.49
N GLY A 256 -22.79 10.99 -2.29
CA GLY A 256 -23.39 11.51 -1.05
C GLY A 256 -22.44 11.47 0.15
N LEU A 257 -21.12 11.43 -0.09
CA LEU A 257 -20.11 11.41 0.96
C LEU A 257 -19.69 12.84 1.31
N PRO A 258 -20.01 13.34 2.52
CA PRO A 258 -19.53 14.65 2.97
C PRO A 258 -18.03 14.62 3.22
N THR A 259 -17.40 15.77 3.12
CA THR A 259 -15.96 15.93 3.31
C THR A 259 -15.67 17.01 4.35
N VAL A 260 -14.49 16.93 4.99
CA VAL A 260 -14.02 17.99 5.89
C VAL A 260 -13.79 19.33 5.19
N TYR A 261 -13.90 19.38 3.85
CA TYR A 261 -13.75 20.58 3.03
C TYR A 261 -15.10 21.19 2.59
N ASP A 262 -16.22 20.69 3.11
CA ASP A 262 -17.53 21.28 2.87
C ASP A 262 -17.77 22.51 3.75
N ASP A 263 -18.74 23.34 3.34
CA ASP A 263 -19.03 24.61 4.02
C ASP A 263 -19.40 24.36 5.49
N GLY A 264 -18.75 25.11 6.39
CA GLY A 264 -18.93 24.96 7.84
C GLY A 264 -18.13 23.83 8.49
N GLN A 265 -17.31 23.07 7.74
CA GLN A 265 -16.39 22.07 8.28
C GLN A 265 -15.01 22.67 8.61
N ASP A 266 -14.22 21.97 9.44
CA ASP A 266 -12.95 22.45 10.00
C ASP A 266 -11.71 22.13 9.15
N ARG A 267 -11.89 21.63 7.92
CA ARG A 267 -10.81 21.20 7.02
C ARG A 267 -9.90 20.12 7.61
N GLY A 268 -10.39 19.35 8.58
CA GLY A 268 -9.67 18.24 9.21
C GLY A 268 -8.87 18.63 10.45
N ALA A 269 -8.95 19.88 10.90
CA ALA A 269 -8.15 20.39 12.02
C ALA A 269 -8.29 19.55 13.31
N ALA A 270 -9.49 19.09 13.65
CA ALA A 270 -9.70 18.24 14.82
C ALA A 270 -9.05 16.85 14.68
N PHE A 271 -9.06 16.28 13.46
CA PHE A 271 -8.38 15.01 13.17
C PHE A 271 -6.86 15.19 13.30
N ASP A 272 -6.31 16.23 12.69
CA ASP A 272 -4.87 16.53 12.74
C ASP A 272 -4.40 16.81 14.17
N ALA A 273 -5.20 17.52 14.98
CA ALA A 273 -4.90 17.75 16.39
C ALA A 273 -4.95 16.47 17.24
N ARG A 274 -5.73 15.46 16.85
CA ARG A 274 -5.70 14.14 17.51
C ARG A 274 -4.50 13.32 17.03
N LEU A 275 -4.20 13.38 15.74
CA LEU A 275 -3.08 12.69 15.12
C LEU A 275 -1.75 13.15 15.71
N SER A 276 -1.55 14.46 15.91
CA SER A 276 -0.33 15.03 16.48
C SER A 276 -0.05 14.61 17.94
N ARG A 277 -1.10 14.21 18.67
CA ARG A 277 -1.00 13.68 20.04
C ARG A 277 -0.90 12.15 20.10
N THR A 278 -0.96 11.48 18.95
CA THR A 278 -0.88 10.01 18.87
C THR A 278 0.58 9.58 18.82
N SER A 279 0.98 8.69 19.72
CA SER A 279 2.31 8.09 19.70
C SER A 279 2.33 6.95 18.69
N PHE A 280 3.21 7.06 17.69
CA PHE A 280 3.42 6.03 16.69
C PHE A 280 4.67 5.19 17.04
N PRO A 281 4.69 3.89 16.70
CA PRO A 281 5.90 3.10 16.82
C PRO A 281 7.00 3.65 15.90
N PRO A 282 8.28 3.53 16.27
CA PRO A 282 9.39 3.89 15.39
C PRO A 282 9.37 3.01 14.12
N PRO A 283 10.02 3.45 13.02
CA PRO A 283 10.16 2.62 11.85
C PRO A 283 10.92 1.33 12.18
N VAL A 284 10.46 0.21 11.63
CA VAL A 284 11.17 -1.06 11.69
C VAL A 284 12.48 -0.92 10.90
N ARG A 285 13.57 -1.35 11.52
CA ARG A 285 14.94 -1.25 11.00
C ARG A 285 15.51 -2.64 10.78
N THR A 286 16.74 -2.71 10.26
CA THR A 286 17.41 -3.98 10.09
C THR A 286 17.86 -4.52 11.46
N PRO A 287 17.85 -5.84 11.70
CA PRO A 287 18.40 -6.39 12.95
C PRO A 287 19.91 -6.12 13.10
N LEU A 288 20.59 -5.81 11.99
CA LEU A 288 22.02 -5.50 11.97
C LEU A 288 22.34 -4.12 12.56
N GLY A 289 21.34 -3.25 12.68
CA GLY A 289 21.47 -1.95 13.37
C GLY A 289 21.08 -1.99 14.85
N ALA A 290 20.67 -3.14 15.38
CA ALA A 290 20.19 -3.28 16.75
C ALA A 290 21.33 -3.62 17.72
N THR A 291 21.22 -3.20 18.98
CA THR A 291 22.15 -3.61 20.04
C THR A 291 21.94 -5.08 20.41
N THR A 292 22.87 -5.65 21.18
CA THR A 292 22.75 -7.05 21.63
C THR A 292 21.51 -7.23 22.52
N GLU A 293 21.24 -6.27 23.40
CA GLU A 293 20.09 -6.24 24.29
C GLU A 293 18.77 -6.18 23.50
N GLU A 294 18.70 -5.31 22.48
CA GLU A 294 17.54 -5.21 21.59
C GLU A 294 17.28 -6.52 20.84
N LEU A 295 18.33 -7.17 20.33
CA LEU A 295 18.21 -8.47 19.66
C LEU A 295 17.70 -9.57 20.60
N PHE A 296 18.11 -9.58 21.86
CA PHE A 296 17.61 -10.53 22.86
C PHE A 296 16.12 -10.28 23.16
N ALA A 297 15.73 -9.02 23.38
CA ALA A 297 14.34 -8.65 23.60
C ALA A 297 13.45 -9.03 22.41
N MET A 298 13.88 -8.70 21.19
CA MET A 298 13.17 -9.06 19.96
C MET A 298 13.00 -10.57 19.81
N ARG A 299 14.03 -11.37 20.13
CA ARG A 299 13.95 -12.84 20.07
C ARG A 299 12.95 -13.42 21.06
N ALA A 300 12.94 -12.91 22.30
CA ALA A 300 11.99 -13.34 23.32
C ALA A 300 10.55 -13.02 22.92
N GLU A 301 10.30 -11.79 22.46
CA GLU A 301 8.98 -11.35 22.02
C GLU A 301 8.49 -12.12 20.78
N LEU A 302 9.37 -12.35 19.80
CA LEU A 302 9.02 -13.14 18.61
C LEU A 302 8.67 -14.59 18.96
N ALA A 303 9.32 -15.18 19.97
CA ALA A 303 9.00 -16.53 20.46
C ALA A 303 7.60 -16.55 21.10
N GLN A 304 7.28 -15.57 21.93
CA GLN A 304 5.95 -15.40 22.53
C GLN A 304 4.87 -15.20 21.47
N LEU A 305 5.07 -14.26 20.53
CA LEU A 305 4.11 -13.99 19.45
C LEU A 305 3.86 -15.23 18.58
N ARG A 306 4.91 -16.02 18.29
CA ARG A 306 4.75 -17.29 17.54
C ARG A 306 3.88 -18.29 18.30
N GLN A 307 4.02 -18.36 19.62
CA GLN A 307 3.18 -19.20 20.45
C GLN A 307 1.72 -18.72 20.41
N GLU A 308 1.47 -17.43 20.60
CA GLU A 308 0.13 -16.83 20.56
C GLU A 308 -0.55 -17.01 19.20
N VAL A 309 0.18 -16.81 18.09
CA VAL A 309 -0.34 -17.07 16.74
C VAL A 309 -0.65 -18.55 16.53
N SER A 310 0.20 -19.46 17.01
CA SER A 310 -0.03 -20.90 16.93
C SER A 310 -1.28 -21.32 17.70
N GLU A 311 -1.47 -20.79 18.91
CA GLU A 311 -2.67 -21.02 19.72
C GLU A 311 -3.93 -20.44 19.06
N THR A 312 -3.86 -19.20 18.57
CA THR A 312 -4.97 -18.55 17.87
C THR A 312 -5.37 -19.31 16.61
N ARG A 313 -4.38 -19.77 15.83
CA ARG A 313 -4.63 -20.58 14.63
C ARG A 313 -5.28 -21.92 14.97
N ARG A 314 -4.81 -22.60 16.02
CA ARG A 314 -5.47 -23.83 16.53
C ARG A 314 -6.92 -23.57 16.93
N ARG A 315 -7.23 -22.44 17.58
CA ARG A 315 -8.61 -22.05 17.92
C ARG A 315 -9.46 -21.79 16.68
N LEU A 316 -8.93 -21.08 15.68
CA LEU A 316 -9.63 -20.80 14.42
C LEU A 316 -9.93 -22.07 13.62
N ASP A 317 -8.98 -23.00 13.54
CA ASP A 317 -9.16 -24.27 12.84
C ASP A 317 -10.21 -25.13 13.56
N ALA A 318 -10.21 -25.15 14.91
CA ALA A 318 -11.24 -25.82 15.70
C ALA A 318 -12.65 -25.23 15.51
N ASP A 319 -12.77 -23.89 15.38
CA ASP A 319 -14.05 -23.23 15.10
C ASP A 319 -14.54 -23.54 13.67
N ARG A 320 -13.65 -23.52 12.67
CA ARG A 320 -13.97 -23.90 11.29
C ARG A 320 -14.47 -25.34 11.21
N ASP A 321 -13.80 -26.27 11.86
CA ASP A 321 -14.21 -27.67 11.91
C ASP A 321 -15.55 -27.86 12.62
N SER A 322 -15.80 -27.10 13.68
CA SER A 322 -17.08 -27.10 14.40
C SER A 322 -18.22 -26.58 13.53
N ARG A 323 -18.02 -25.47 12.80
CA ARG A 323 -19.00 -24.92 11.84
C ARG A 323 -19.28 -25.88 10.68
N ARG A 324 -18.23 -26.53 10.14
CA ARG A 324 -18.36 -27.52 9.06
C ARG A 324 -19.15 -28.75 9.52
N ARG A 325 -18.88 -29.25 10.74
CA ARG A 325 -19.63 -30.35 11.35
C ARG A 325 -21.10 -29.97 11.57
N PHE A 326 -21.36 -28.77 12.11
CA PHE A 326 -22.73 -28.26 12.29
C PHE A 326 -23.48 -28.12 10.96
N GLY A 327 -22.85 -27.56 9.92
CA GLY A 327 -23.45 -27.45 8.58
C GLY A 327 -23.78 -28.81 7.96
N SER A 328 -22.90 -29.79 8.15
CA SER A 328 -23.08 -31.16 7.65
C SER A 328 -24.19 -31.91 8.41
N GLU A 329 -24.27 -31.73 9.73
CA GLU A 329 -25.34 -32.23 10.61
C GLU A 329 -26.70 -31.62 10.23
N LEU A 330 -26.75 -30.30 10.01
CA LEU A 330 -27.96 -29.59 9.58
C LEU A 330 -28.42 -30.07 8.19
N ALA A 331 -27.52 -30.18 7.22
CA ALA A 331 -27.82 -30.69 5.90
C ALA A 331 -28.31 -32.15 5.93
N ARG A 332 -27.75 -32.99 6.81
CA ARG A 332 -28.20 -34.37 7.04
C ARG A 332 -29.62 -34.41 7.60
N ARG A 333 -29.93 -33.58 8.61
CA ARG A 333 -31.26 -33.50 9.23
C ARG A 333 -32.34 -33.00 8.28
N ILE A 334 -32.01 -32.05 7.40
CA ILE A 334 -32.91 -31.59 6.33
C ILE A 334 -33.21 -32.73 5.34
N ARG A 335 -32.19 -33.51 4.94
CA ARG A 335 -32.35 -34.63 4.00
C ARG A 335 -33.16 -35.80 4.55
N THR A 336 -33.10 -36.08 5.86
CA THR A 336 -33.81 -37.19 6.49
C THR A 336 -35.26 -36.86 6.86
N GLY A 337 -35.81 -35.72 6.43
CA GLY A 337 -37.22 -35.37 6.65
C GLY A 337 -37.61 -35.17 8.12
N ALA A 338 -36.64 -34.98 9.02
CA ALA A 338 -36.92 -34.71 10.42
C ALA A 338 -37.51 -33.29 10.54
N ARG A 339 -38.82 -33.20 10.82
CA ARG A 339 -39.54 -31.92 11.01
C ARG A 339 -38.77 -31.02 11.98
N ILE A 340 -38.35 -29.87 11.47
CA ILE A 340 -37.59 -28.85 12.19
C ILE A 340 -38.55 -28.11 13.14
N SER A 341 -38.48 -28.39 14.45
CA SER A 341 -38.84 -27.42 15.50
C SER A 341 -37.67 -26.47 15.84
N ALA A 342 -36.62 -26.44 15.00
CA ALA A 342 -35.34 -25.78 15.28
C ALA A 342 -35.26 -24.29 14.90
N VAL A 343 -36.38 -23.61 14.64
CA VAL A 343 -36.38 -22.14 14.51
C VAL A 343 -36.40 -21.46 15.90
N ALA A 344 -36.90 -22.14 16.94
CA ALA A 344 -36.98 -21.58 18.30
C ALA A 344 -35.64 -21.60 19.07
N ASN A 345 -34.77 -22.59 18.84
CA ASN A 345 -33.51 -22.74 19.59
C ASN A 345 -32.32 -21.97 19.00
N ALA A 346 -32.34 -21.62 17.70
CA ALA A 346 -31.26 -20.85 17.07
C ALA A 346 -31.17 -19.41 17.61
N ARG A 347 -32.31 -18.79 17.95
CA ARG A 347 -32.34 -17.45 18.58
C ARG A 347 -31.82 -17.44 20.03
N LYS A 348 -32.00 -18.54 20.78
CA LYS A 348 -31.58 -18.64 22.19
C LYS A 348 -30.06 -18.74 22.35
N LEU A 349 -29.38 -19.41 21.42
CA LEU A 349 -27.91 -19.54 21.42
C LEU A 349 -27.19 -18.30 20.85
N ALA A 350 -27.76 -17.65 19.83
CA ALA A 350 -27.23 -16.40 19.29
C ALA A 350 -27.36 -15.23 20.29
N GLY A 351 -28.40 -15.22 21.13
CA GLY A 351 -28.57 -14.25 22.22
C GLY A 351 -27.59 -14.46 23.39
N GLY A 352 -27.25 -15.71 23.73
CA GLY A 352 -26.29 -16.03 24.79
C GLY A 352 -24.84 -15.68 24.44
N ALA A 353 -24.46 -15.81 23.17
CA ALA A 353 -23.12 -15.45 22.69
C ALA A 353 -22.86 -13.94 22.66
N ARG A 354 -23.91 -13.10 22.52
CA ARG A 354 -23.76 -11.63 22.58
C ARG A 354 -23.57 -11.09 24.01
N ARG A 355 -24.07 -11.76 25.05
CA ARG A 355 -23.90 -11.31 26.45
C ARG A 355 -22.49 -11.57 27.02
N ARG A 356 -21.77 -12.59 26.55
CA ARG A 356 -20.41 -12.91 27.05
C ARG A 356 -19.27 -12.05 26.50
N VAL A 357 -19.54 -11.20 25.50
CA VAL A 357 -18.52 -10.33 24.88
C VAL A 357 -18.58 -8.89 25.44
N MET A 358 -19.53 -8.58 26.32
CA MET A 358 -19.78 -7.22 26.86
C MET A 358 -19.78 -7.13 28.40
N GLU A 359 -18.94 -7.91 29.10
CA GLU A 359 -18.57 -7.58 30.48
C GLU A 359 -17.05 -7.30 30.56
N PRO A 360 -16.62 -6.12 31.02
CA PRO A 360 -15.23 -5.90 31.37
C PRO A 360 -14.95 -6.67 32.67
N ASN A 361 -13.85 -7.43 32.70
CA ASN A 361 -13.35 -8.06 33.91
C ASN A 361 -13.12 -6.97 34.97
N GLY A 362 -13.96 -6.98 36.01
CA GLY A 362 -13.68 -6.32 37.28
C GLY A 362 -12.52 -7.04 37.97
N ASP A 363 -11.60 -6.23 38.44
CA ASP A 363 -10.44 -6.58 39.26
C ASP A 363 -10.88 -7.22 40.60
N PRO A 364 -10.14 -8.19 41.15
CA PRO A 364 -10.23 -8.50 42.57
C PRO A 364 -8.85 -8.36 43.24
N GLY A 365 -8.64 -7.26 43.98
CA GLY A 365 -7.57 -7.14 44.97
C GLY A 365 -6.83 -5.82 44.95
#